data_AF-A0A0W8E903-F1
#
_entry.id   AF-A0A0W8E903-F1
#
_cell.length_a   1.000
_cell.length_b   1.000
_cell.length_c   1.000
_cell.angle_alpha   90.00
_cell.angle_beta   90.00
_cell.angle_gamma   90.00
#
_symmetry.space_group_name_H-M   'P 1'
#
loop_
_entity.id
_entity.type
_entity.pdbx_description
1 polymer ?
#
loop_
_entity_poly.entity_id
_entity_poly.type
_entity_poly.pdbx_seq_one_letter_code
_entity_poly.pdbx_strand_id
1 'polypeptide(L)'
;MSDFVIVGVELAESEDNALRVEAAKAGLSKRKFARQIVVDWLKENHTKNVREVYNDILHGIISRTEEGSDERNELLDSLLAVSDGCGELVKLTIKIGSTGIEHDKSEIVSKIDFNRNRINDFCGLHSITPLPYKPVDILAFELVDEYRPGKK
;
A
#
# COMPACT_ATOMS: atom_id res chain seq x y z
N MET A 1 15.94 -6.05 12.04
CA MET A 1 16.88 -5.49 11.05
C MET A 1 16.11 -5.44 9.75
N SER A 2 15.84 -4.25 9.23
CA SER A 2 15.03 -4.07 8.03
C SER A 2 15.93 -4.20 6.81
N ASP A 3 15.54 -5.00 5.83
CA ASP A 3 16.26 -5.14 4.57
C ASP A 3 16.23 -3.82 3.81
N PHE A 4 17.39 -3.30 3.44
CA PHE A 4 17.51 -2.09 2.62
C PHE A 4 17.65 -2.51 1.16
N VAL A 5 16.66 -2.15 0.33
CA VAL A 5 16.83 -2.20 -1.13
C VAL A 5 17.80 -1.09 -1.52
N ILE A 6 18.98 -1.47 -2.01
CA ILE A 6 19.95 -0.52 -2.58
C ILE A 6 19.59 -0.36 -4.06
N VAL A 7 18.88 0.72 -4.38
CA VAL A 7 18.66 1.13 -5.78
C VAL A 7 19.83 2.02 -6.19
N GLY A 8 20.66 1.54 -7.12
CA GLY A 8 21.68 2.36 -7.76
C GLY A 8 21.02 3.28 -8.78
N VAL A 9 21.15 4.59 -8.61
CA VAL A 9 20.73 5.59 -9.60
C VAL A 9 22.00 6.13 -10.24
N GLU A 10 22.12 5.99 -11.55
CA GLU A 10 23.18 6.64 -12.31
C GLU A 10 22.81 8.12 -12.49
N LEU A 11 23.61 9.00 -11.89
CA LEU A 11 23.50 10.44 -12.05
C LEU A 11 24.59 10.92 -13.00
N ALA A 12 24.30 11.95 -13.80
CA ALA A 12 25.35 12.63 -14.55
C ALA A 12 26.35 13.29 -13.57
N GLU A 13 27.60 13.48 -14.00
CA GLU A 13 28.67 14.01 -13.14
C GLU A 13 28.32 15.40 -12.56
N SER A 14 27.63 16.24 -13.33
CA SER A 14 27.12 17.54 -12.89
C SER A 14 26.07 17.43 -11.78
N GLU A 15 25.18 16.44 -11.86
CA GLU A 15 24.12 16.19 -10.89
C GLU A 15 24.69 15.58 -9.60
N ASP A 16 25.67 14.69 -9.73
CA ASP A 16 26.38 14.11 -8.59
C ASP A 16 27.09 15.17 -7.76
N ASN A 17 27.76 16.11 -8.44
CA ASN A 17 28.43 17.23 -7.80
C ASN A 17 27.45 18.19 -7.14
N ALA A 18 26.34 18.53 -7.81
CA ALA A 18 25.29 19.34 -7.22
C ALA A 18 24.71 18.70 -5.94
N LEU A 19 24.43 17.40 -5.98
CA LEU A 19 23.92 16.65 -4.83
C LEU A 19 24.90 16.64 -3.66
N ARG A 20 26.21 16.52 -3.91
CA ARG A 20 27.24 16.60 -2.86
C ARG A 20 27.30 17.98 -2.21
N VAL A 21 27.23 19.05 -3.00
CA VAL A 21 27.26 20.42 -2.50
C VAL A 21 26.05 20.70 -1.62
N GLU A 22 24.85 20.32 -2.07
CA GLU A 22 23.62 20.52 -1.29
C GLU A 22 23.58 19.65 -0.03
N ALA A 23 24.07 18.39 -0.10
CA ALA A 23 24.21 17.55 1.08
C ALA A 23 25.16 18.17 2.12
N ALA A 24 26.28 18.74 1.68
CA ALA A 24 27.23 19.42 2.55
C ALA A 24 26.63 20.67 3.21
N LYS A 25 25.87 21.49 2.46
CA LYS A 25 25.14 22.64 3.01
C LYS A 25 24.12 22.22 4.08
N ALA A 26 23.47 21.08 3.88
CA ALA A 26 22.52 20.52 4.84
C ALA A 26 23.18 19.82 6.05
N GLY A 27 24.52 19.70 6.08
CA GLY A 27 25.24 18.97 7.13
C GLY A 27 24.98 17.46 7.12
N LEU A 28 24.61 16.91 5.95
CA LEU A 28 24.26 15.51 5.78
C LEU A 28 25.25 14.81 4.85
N SER A 29 25.41 13.49 5.01
CA SER A 29 26.10 12.70 3.99
C SER A 29 25.25 12.66 2.71
N LYS A 30 25.91 12.59 1.54
CA LYS A 30 25.26 12.48 0.23
C LYS A 30 24.13 11.43 0.21
N ARG A 31 24.38 10.25 0.81
CA ARG A 31 23.39 9.16 0.91
C ARG A 31 22.18 9.54 1.79
N LYS A 32 22.42 10.22 2.92
CA LYS A 32 21.34 10.63 3.84
C LYS A 32 20.50 11.75 3.22
N PHE A 33 21.14 12.67 2.49
CA PHE A 33 20.46 13.74 1.77
C PHE A 33 19.62 13.22 0.61
N ALA A 34 20.15 12.31 -0.22
CA ALA A 34 19.38 11.66 -1.29
C ALA A 34 18.14 10.93 -0.75
N ARG A 35 18.28 10.22 0.37
CA ARG A 35 17.15 9.58 1.05
C ARG A 35 16.11 10.60 1.51
N GLN A 36 16.55 11.74 2.05
CA GLN A 36 15.67 12.80 2.50
C GLN A 36 14.87 13.39 1.33
N ILE A 37 15.51 13.66 0.19
CA ILE A 37 14.84 14.11 -1.05
C ILE A 37 13.78 13.10 -1.49
N VAL A 38 14.10 11.81 -1.55
CA VAL A 38 13.12 10.78 -1.95
C VAL A 38 11.96 10.71 -0.96
N VAL A 39 12.24 10.76 0.35
CA VAL A 39 11.20 10.73 1.39
C VAL A 39 10.32 11.98 1.32
N ASP A 40 10.90 13.15 1.12
CA ASP A 40 10.16 14.40 1.03
C ASP A 40 9.36 14.46 -0.28
N TRP A 41 9.93 13.98 -1.39
CA TRP A 41 9.21 13.79 -2.63
C TRP A 41 8.03 12.81 -2.47
N LEU A 42 8.21 11.68 -1.78
CA LEU A 42 7.11 10.73 -1.50
C LEU A 42 6.01 11.35 -0.64
N LYS A 43 6.37 12.21 0.32
CA LYS A 43 5.43 12.96 1.16
C LYS A 43 4.70 14.06 0.38
N GLU A 44 5.43 14.83 -0.41
CA GLU A 44 4.91 15.91 -1.27
C GLU A 44 4.00 15.37 -2.38
N ASN A 45 4.31 14.17 -2.88
CA ASN A 45 3.49 13.47 -3.88
C ASN A 45 2.44 12.54 -3.25
N HIS A 46 2.15 12.71 -1.95
CA HIS A 46 1.05 12.04 -1.23
C HIS A 46 0.99 10.52 -1.44
N THR A 47 2.13 9.83 -1.41
CA THR A 47 2.13 8.36 -1.44
C THR A 47 1.70 7.86 -0.06
N LYS A 48 0.39 7.93 0.23
CA LYS A 48 -0.19 7.35 1.45
C LYS A 48 0.17 5.87 1.48
N ASN A 49 0.62 5.40 2.64
CA ASN A 49 0.80 3.96 2.81
C ASN A 49 -0.58 3.26 2.75
N VAL A 50 -0.58 1.95 2.49
CA VAL A 50 -1.83 1.22 2.25
C VAL A 50 -2.74 1.27 3.47
N ARG A 51 -2.20 1.33 4.69
CA ARG A 51 -2.93 1.50 5.94
C ARG A 51 -3.61 2.86 6.06
N GLU A 52 -2.95 3.94 5.68
CA GLU A 52 -3.54 5.29 5.64
C GLU A 52 -4.71 5.32 4.65
N VAL A 53 -4.50 4.75 3.45
CA VAL A 53 -5.56 4.60 2.45
C VAL A 53 -6.73 3.79 3.00
N TYR A 54 -6.47 2.63 3.63
CA TYR A 54 -7.51 1.79 4.21
C TYR A 54 -8.33 2.54 5.28
N ASN A 55 -7.66 3.28 6.17
CA ASN A 55 -8.33 4.05 7.21
C ASN A 55 -9.13 5.21 6.63
N ASP A 56 -8.62 5.90 5.62
CA ASP A 56 -9.34 6.98 4.94
C ASP A 56 -10.61 6.45 4.26
N ILE A 57 -10.54 5.27 3.64
CA ILE A 57 -11.70 4.59 3.06
C ILE A 57 -12.71 4.23 4.14
N LEU A 58 -12.27 3.64 5.26
CA LEU A 58 -13.14 3.30 6.38
C LEU A 58 -13.87 4.53 6.93
N HIS A 59 -13.14 5.63 7.17
CA HIS A 59 -13.73 6.90 7.60
C HIS A 59 -14.64 7.49 6.54
N GLY A 60 -14.27 7.35 5.26
CA GLY A 60 -15.07 7.76 4.12
C GLY A 60 -16.42 7.04 4.09
N ILE A 61 -16.43 5.71 4.22
CA ILE A 61 -17.67 4.93 4.30
C ILE A 61 -18.52 5.42 5.47
N ILE A 62 -17.96 5.47 6.68
CA ILE A 62 -18.70 5.89 7.89
C ILE A 62 -19.29 7.31 7.77
N SER A 63 -18.57 8.23 7.12
CA SER A 63 -18.97 9.65 7.05
C SER A 63 -19.82 10.02 5.84
N ARG A 64 -19.80 9.20 4.77
CA ARG A 64 -20.50 9.49 3.51
C ARG A 64 -21.73 8.63 3.28
N THR A 65 -21.92 7.59 4.08
CA THR A 65 -23.09 6.71 4.00
C THR A 65 -23.95 6.83 5.26
N GLU A 66 -25.25 6.57 5.13
CA GLU A 66 -26.17 6.59 6.26
C GLU A 66 -25.88 5.41 7.22
N GLU A 67 -25.89 5.68 8.52
CA GLU A 67 -25.68 4.65 9.54
C GLU A 67 -26.75 3.57 9.47
N GLY A 68 -26.32 2.31 9.34
CA GLY A 68 -27.22 1.16 9.23
C GLY A 68 -27.80 0.93 7.83
N SER A 69 -27.44 1.74 6.82
CA SER A 69 -27.86 1.49 5.43
C SER A 69 -27.23 0.23 4.85
N ASP A 70 -27.96 -0.42 3.93
CA ASP A 70 -27.47 -1.60 3.20
C ASP A 70 -26.18 -1.29 2.44
N GLU A 71 -26.10 -0.11 1.81
CA GLU A 71 -24.89 0.37 1.12
C GLU A 71 -23.68 0.44 2.06
N ARG A 72 -23.85 1.03 3.25
CA ARG A 72 -22.78 1.10 4.25
C ARG A 72 -22.28 -0.28 4.65
N ASN A 73 -23.21 -1.19 4.93
CA ASN A 73 -22.87 -2.55 5.35
C ASN A 73 -22.15 -3.32 4.23
N GLU A 74 -22.64 -3.24 2.99
CA GLU A 74 -21.99 -3.86 1.83
C GLU A 74 -20.57 -3.33 1.59
N LEU A 75 -20.36 -2.02 1.74
CA LEU A 75 -19.03 -1.41 1.59
C LEU A 75 -18.08 -1.82 2.72
N LEU A 76 -18.55 -1.86 3.97
CA LEU A 76 -17.74 -2.33 5.09
C LEU A 76 -17.38 -3.81 4.95
N ASP A 77 -18.33 -4.65 4.55
CA ASP A 77 -18.12 -6.07 4.29
C ASP A 77 -17.14 -6.28 3.13
N SER A 78 -17.25 -5.48 2.06
CA SER A 78 -16.31 -5.52 0.94
C SER A 78 -14.89 -5.11 1.37
N LEU A 79 -14.76 -4.08 2.20
CA LEU A 79 -13.47 -3.62 2.71
C LEU A 79 -12.81 -4.68 3.61
N LEU A 80 -13.60 -5.33 4.48
CA LEU A 80 -13.16 -6.45 5.30
C LEU A 80 -12.77 -7.65 4.44
N ALA A 81 -13.56 -7.98 3.41
CA ALA A 81 -13.27 -9.08 2.50
C ALA A 81 -11.95 -8.87 1.73
N VAL A 82 -11.61 -7.63 1.36
CA VAL A 82 -10.28 -7.32 0.80
C VAL A 82 -9.18 -7.62 1.83
N SER A 83 -9.35 -7.16 3.07
CA SER A 83 -8.36 -7.37 4.14
C SER A 83 -8.14 -8.86 4.44
N ASP A 84 -9.22 -9.61 4.64
CA ASP A 84 -9.19 -11.03 4.95
C ASP A 84 -8.64 -11.84 3.76
N GLY A 85 -9.07 -11.53 2.54
CA GLY A 85 -8.56 -12.14 1.31
C GLY A 85 -7.06 -11.93 1.13
N CYS A 86 -6.58 -10.71 1.37
CA CYS A 86 -5.13 -10.41 1.37
C CYS A 86 -4.38 -11.24 2.44
N GLY A 87 -4.95 -11.34 3.64
CA GLY A 87 -4.42 -12.17 4.72
C GLY A 87 -4.34 -13.66 4.36
N GLU A 88 -5.36 -14.18 3.68
CA GLU A 88 -5.39 -15.55 3.18
C GLU A 88 -4.37 -15.76 2.05
N LEU A 89 -4.30 -14.84 1.09
CA LEU A 89 -3.39 -14.90 -0.05
C LEU A 89 -1.92 -14.93 0.39
N VAL A 90 -1.55 -14.12 1.39
CA VAL A 90 -0.19 -14.15 1.95
C VAL A 90 0.10 -15.48 2.62
N LYS A 91 -0.83 -16.01 3.43
CA LYS A 91 -0.67 -17.35 4.06
C LYS A 91 -0.52 -18.44 3.00
N LEU A 92 -1.33 -18.39 1.94
CA LEU A 92 -1.28 -19.33 0.84
C LEU A 92 0.05 -19.23 0.09
N THR A 93 0.49 -18.01 -0.26
CA THR A 93 1.75 -17.77 -0.98
C THR A 93 2.95 -18.32 -0.20
N ILE A 94 2.98 -18.13 1.13
CA ILE A 94 4.02 -18.70 2.00
C ILE A 94 3.97 -20.24 2.00
N LYS A 95 2.77 -20.85 2.00
CA LYS A 95 2.60 -22.31 1.92
C LYS A 95 2.92 -22.89 0.54
N ILE A 96 2.62 -22.17 -0.54
CA ILE A 96 2.97 -22.59 -1.92
C ILE A 96 4.48 -22.59 -2.07
N GLY A 97 5.17 -21.57 -1.54
CA GLY A 97 6.63 -21.53 -1.50
C GLY A 97 7.25 -22.74 -0.79
N SER A 98 6.52 -23.45 0.07
CA SER A 98 6.98 -24.65 0.77
C SER A 98 6.45 -25.99 0.20
N THR A 99 5.39 -26.00 -0.61
CA THR A 99 4.72 -27.24 -1.07
C THR A 99 4.50 -27.33 -2.59
N GLY A 100 4.53 -26.21 -3.32
CA GLY A 100 4.39 -26.15 -4.78
C GLY A 100 2.96 -26.32 -5.34
N ILE A 101 1.90 -26.27 -4.52
CA ILE A 101 0.52 -26.55 -4.95
C ILE A 101 -0.32 -25.26 -5.05
N GLU A 102 -0.68 -24.83 -6.27
CA GLU A 102 -1.28 -23.51 -6.57
C GLU A 102 -2.82 -23.40 -6.53
N HIS A 103 -3.55 -24.48 -6.26
CA HIS A 103 -4.95 -24.64 -6.71
C HIS A 103 -5.99 -23.65 -6.12
N ASP A 104 -5.68 -22.89 -5.07
CA ASP A 104 -6.63 -21.97 -4.39
C ASP A 104 -6.34 -20.48 -4.63
N LYS A 105 -5.23 -20.14 -5.30
CA LYS A 105 -4.76 -18.75 -5.42
C LYS A 105 -5.67 -17.88 -6.29
N SER A 106 -6.16 -18.44 -7.40
CA SER A 106 -6.93 -17.70 -8.40
C SER A 106 -8.30 -17.25 -7.89
N GLU A 107 -8.95 -18.06 -7.05
CA GLU A 107 -10.24 -17.73 -6.45
C GLU A 107 -10.10 -16.57 -5.45
N ILE A 108 -9.08 -16.61 -4.61
CA ILE A 108 -8.78 -15.55 -3.63
C ILE A 108 -8.47 -14.24 -4.34
N VAL A 109 -7.63 -14.27 -5.38
CA VAL A 109 -7.30 -13.09 -6.20
C VAL A 109 -8.57 -12.49 -6.82
N SER A 110 -9.43 -13.31 -7.40
CA SER A 110 -10.69 -12.86 -8.01
C SER A 110 -11.63 -12.21 -7.00
N LYS A 111 -11.71 -12.76 -5.77
CA LYS A 111 -12.50 -12.19 -4.67
C LYS A 111 -11.94 -10.85 -4.21
N ILE A 112 -10.62 -10.71 -4.09
CA ILE A 112 -9.99 -9.44 -3.72
C ILE A 112 -10.25 -8.40 -4.81
N ASP A 113 -10.07 -8.74 -6.08
CA ASP A 113 -10.30 -7.81 -7.19
C ASP A 113 -11.74 -7.31 -7.27
N PHE A 114 -12.71 -8.22 -7.12
CA PHE A 114 -14.13 -7.87 -7.09
C PHE A 114 -14.43 -6.83 -5.99
N ASN A 115 -14.02 -7.10 -4.76
CA ASN A 115 -14.29 -6.22 -3.63
C ASN A 115 -13.49 -4.90 -3.72
N ARG A 116 -12.23 -4.96 -4.18
CA ARG A 116 -11.41 -3.78 -4.43
C ARG A 116 -12.07 -2.84 -5.43
N ASN A 117 -12.61 -3.37 -6.53
CA ASN A 117 -13.27 -2.55 -7.53
C ASN A 117 -14.51 -1.86 -6.94
N ARG A 118 -15.34 -2.58 -6.19
CA ARG A 118 -16.50 -2.01 -5.48
C ARG A 118 -16.11 -0.86 -4.56
N ILE A 119 -15.05 -1.04 -3.76
CA ILE A 119 -14.51 0.01 -2.88
C ILE A 119 -14.00 1.20 -3.69
N ASN A 120 -13.26 0.94 -4.77
CA ASN A 120 -12.66 1.99 -5.58
C ASN A 120 -13.71 2.82 -6.33
N ASP A 121 -14.83 2.21 -6.74
CA ASP A 121 -15.97 2.91 -7.32
C ASP A 121 -16.57 3.91 -6.32
N PHE A 122 -16.80 3.48 -5.07
CA PHE A 122 -17.22 4.35 -3.97
C PHE A 122 -16.22 5.49 -3.72
N CYS A 123 -14.92 5.18 -3.71
CA CYS A 123 -13.87 6.18 -3.51
C CYS A 123 -13.90 7.25 -4.60
N GLY A 124 -14.12 6.86 -5.86
CA GLY A 124 -14.25 7.76 -7.00
C GLY A 124 -15.44 8.72 -6.87
N LEU A 125 -16.58 8.24 -6.36
CA LEU A 125 -17.78 9.06 -6.16
C LEU A 125 -17.60 10.13 -5.08
N HIS A 126 -16.79 9.86 -4.06
CA HIS A 126 -16.63 10.73 -2.89
C HIS A 126 -15.26 11.43 -2.81
N SER A 127 -14.46 11.37 -3.87
CA SER A 127 -13.11 11.94 -3.93
C SER A 127 -12.19 11.45 -2.79
N ILE A 128 -12.35 10.18 -2.40
CA ILE A 128 -11.49 9.50 -1.42
C ILE A 128 -10.33 8.86 -2.19
N THR A 129 -9.14 8.80 -1.59
CA THR A 129 -8.01 8.08 -2.18
C THR A 129 -8.36 6.59 -2.30
N PRO A 130 -8.41 6.01 -3.52
CA PRO A 130 -8.77 4.60 -3.70
C PRO A 130 -7.65 3.66 -3.27
N LEU A 131 -7.97 2.38 -3.08
CA LEU A 131 -6.95 1.35 -2.95
C LEU A 131 -6.08 1.33 -4.21
N PRO A 132 -4.74 1.26 -4.06
CA PRO A 132 -3.82 1.35 -5.18
C PRO A 132 -4.05 0.21 -6.19
N TYR A 133 -4.11 0.59 -7.47
CA TYR A 133 -4.14 -0.35 -8.60
C TYR A 133 -2.76 -0.98 -8.80
N LYS A 134 -2.51 -2.06 -8.08
CA LYS A 134 -1.32 -2.92 -8.22
C LYS A 134 -1.72 -4.39 -8.30
N PRO A 135 -0.83 -5.30 -8.75
CA PRO A 135 -1.08 -6.73 -8.69
C PRO A 135 -1.51 -7.16 -7.29
N VAL A 136 -2.54 -8.00 -7.20
CA VAL A 136 -3.17 -8.39 -5.92
C VAL A 136 -2.18 -9.01 -4.94
N ASP A 137 -1.20 -9.78 -5.45
CA ASP A 137 -0.12 -10.31 -4.62
C ASP A 137 0.66 -9.20 -3.89
N ILE A 138 1.05 -8.14 -4.62
CA ILE A 138 1.80 -7.01 -4.06
C ILE A 138 0.92 -6.24 -3.06
N LEU A 139 -0.35 -5.99 -3.42
CA LEU A 139 -1.32 -5.35 -2.52
C LEU A 139 -1.47 -6.14 -1.21
N ALA A 140 -1.56 -7.47 -1.31
CA ALA A 140 -1.78 -8.33 -0.16
C ALA A 140 -0.60 -8.31 0.81
N PHE A 141 0.64 -8.35 0.31
CA PHE A 141 1.83 -8.22 1.17
C PHE A 141 1.89 -6.86 1.87
N GLU A 142 1.65 -5.76 1.15
CA GLU A 142 1.66 -4.42 1.75
C GLU A 142 0.53 -4.23 2.78
N LEU A 143 -0.68 -4.73 2.50
CA LEU A 143 -1.81 -4.63 3.41
C LEU A 143 -1.59 -5.47 4.68
N VAL A 144 -1.09 -6.70 4.56
CA VAL A 144 -0.87 -7.61 5.69
C VAL A 144 0.31 -7.17 6.57
N ASP A 145 1.39 -6.67 5.97
CA ASP A 145 2.53 -6.13 6.73
C ASP A 145 2.14 -4.89 7.54
N GLU A 146 1.19 -4.08 7.03
CA GLU A 146 0.76 -2.86 7.71
C GLU A 146 -0.44 -3.06 8.66
N TYR A 147 -1.23 -4.13 8.50
CA TYR A 147 -2.49 -4.36 9.22
C TYR A 147 -2.54 -5.59 10.14
N ARG A 148 -1.42 -5.99 10.76
CA ARG A 148 -1.48 -6.93 11.90
C ARG A 148 -1.68 -6.19 13.23
N PRO A 149 -2.90 -6.13 13.79
CA PRO A 149 -3.04 -5.84 15.22
C PRO A 149 -2.30 -6.93 16.01
N GLY A 150 -1.23 -6.55 16.71
CA GLY A 150 -0.46 -7.47 17.56
C GLY A 150 1.06 -7.51 17.39
N LYS A 151 1.67 -6.70 16.52
CA LYS A 151 3.12 -6.42 16.60
C LYS A 151 3.35 -5.03 17.20
N LYS A 152 3.30 -4.97 18.53
CA LYS A 152 4.09 -4.02 19.32
C LYS A 152 5.40 -4.70 19.70
#